data_AF-M6FCW3-F1
#
_entry.id   AF-M6FCW3-F1
#
_cell.length_a   1.000
_cell.length_b   1.000
_cell.length_c   1.000
_cell.angle_alpha   90.00
_cell.angle_beta   90.00
_cell.angle_gamma   90.00
#
_symmetry.space_group_name_H-M   'P 1'
#
loop_
_entity.id
_entity.type
_entity.pdbx_description
1 polymer ?
#
loop_
_entity_poly.entity_id
_entity_poly.type
_entity_poly.pdbx_seq_one_letter_code
_entity_poly.pdbx_strand_id
1 'polypeptide(L)' 'MDSESGFCKGCFRTLEEICNWSSYSETERENLFLKLKIRKEENVSKFNYE' A
#
# COMPACT_ATOMS: atom_id res chain seq x y z
N MET A 1 1.71 -0.75 -11.57
CA MET A 1 1.03 0.22 -10.69
C MET A 1 -0.43 0.29 -11.12
N ASP A 2 -1.35 0.62 -10.22
CA ASP A 2 -2.74 0.90 -10.55
C ASP A 2 -2.90 2.40 -10.82
N SER A 3 -3.47 2.73 -11.99
CA SER A 3 -3.55 4.10 -12.47
C SER A 3 -4.65 4.93 -11.81
N GLU A 4 -5.64 4.28 -11.21
CA GLU A 4 -6.77 4.96 -10.55
C GLU A 4 -6.46 5.24 -9.08
N SER A 5 -5.97 4.24 -8.35
CA SER A 5 -5.64 4.35 -6.93
C SER A 5 -4.24 4.88 -6.64
N GLY A 6 -3.32 4.85 -7.62
CA GLY A 6 -1.93 5.21 -7.42
C GLY A 6 -1.14 4.23 -6.54
N PHE A 7 -1.66 3.02 -6.33
CA PHE A 7 -1.00 1.98 -5.54
C PHE A 7 -0.44 0.84 -6.40
N CYS A 8 0.57 0.14 -5.89
CA CYS A 8 1.03 -1.11 -6.49
C CYS A 8 -0.03 -2.21 -6.32
N LYS A 9 -0.41 -2.88 -7.41
CA LYS A 9 -1.43 -3.95 -7.42
C LYS A 9 -1.09 -5.18 -6.56
N GLY A 10 0.17 -5.35 -6.16
CA GLY A 10 0.59 -6.44 -5.27
C GLY A 10 0.76 -6.01 -3.82
N CYS A 11 1.53 -4.94 -3.58
CA CYS A 11 1.91 -4.54 -2.23
C CYS A 11 1.12 -3.36 -1.66
N PHE A 12 0.25 -2.72 -2.45
CA PHE A 12 -0.60 -1.58 -2.08
C PHE A 12 0.16 -0.34 -1.57
N ARG A 13 1.45 -0.28 -1.87
CA ARG A 13 2.31 0.89 -1.62
C ARG A 13 2.28 1.86 -2.79
N THR A 14 2.51 3.15 -2.52
CA THR A 14 2.85 4.13 -3.56
C THR A 14 4.28 3.92 -4.07
N LEU A 15 4.65 4.59 -5.17
CA LEU A 15 6.01 4.51 -5.70
C LEU A 15 7.02 5.13 -4.72
N GLU A 16 6.67 6.24 -4.08
CA GLU A 16 7.51 6.89 -3.07
C GLU A 16 7.75 5.98 -1.86
N GLU A 17 6.73 5.27 -1.37
CA GLU A 17 6.86 4.32 -0.27
C GLU A 17 7.75 3.13 -0.63
N ILE A 18 7.75 2.72 -1.91
CA ILE A 18 8.64 1.66 -2.41
C ILE A 18 10.08 2.16 -2.51
N CYS A 19 10.30 3.33 -3.12
CA CYS A 19 11.63 3.91 -3.31
C CYS A 19 12.31 4.27 -1.98
N ASN A 20 11.55 4.75 -0.99
CA ASN A 20 12.10 5.19 0.30
C ASN A 20 12.12 4.09 1.37
N TRP A 21 11.73 2.86 1.05
CA TRP A 21 11.59 1.78 2.03
C TRP A 21 12.83 1.55 2.89
N SER A 22 14.01 1.56 2.28
CA SER A 22 15.30 1.38 2.98
C SER A 22 15.60 2.52 3.95
N SER A 23 15.08 3.71 3.70
CA SER A 23 15.32 4.93 4.48
C SER A 23 14.36 5.11 5.66
N TYR A 24 13.25 4.37 5.69
CA TYR A 24 12.30 4.43 6.80
C TYR A 24 12.87 3.80 8.06
N SER A 25 12.65 4.51 9.17
CA SER A 25 12.79 3.99 10.53
C SER A 25 11.78 2.87 10.81
N GLU A 26 12.02 2.11 11.87
CA GLU A 26 11.12 1.03 12.28
C GLU A 26 9.69 1.52 12.55
N THR A 27 9.55 2.63 13.27
CA THR A 27 8.26 3.26 13.55
C THR A 27 7.53 3.70 12.27
N GLU A 28 8.25 4.24 11.29
CA GLU A 28 7.65 4.60 9.99
C GLU A 28 7.18 3.35 9.23
N ARG A 29 7.94 2.26 9.29
CA ARG A 29 7.57 0.98 8.67
C ARG A 29 6.34 0.37 9.34
N GLU A 30 6.26 0.38 10.67
CA GLU A 30 5.08 -0.07 11.42
C GLU A 30 3.84 0.73 11.06
N ASN A 31 3.95 2.07 11.06
CA ASN A 31 2.86 2.95 10.64
C ASN A 31 2.43 2.69 9.20
N LEU A 32 3.38 2.44 8.30
CA LEU A 32 3.07 2.07 6.92
C LEU A 32 2.34 0.73 6.85
N PHE A 33 2.73 -0.28 7.62
CA PHE A 33 2.03 -1.57 7.64
C PHE A 33 0.56 -1.44 8.06
N LEU A 34 0.25 -0.60 9.04
CA LEU A 34 -1.13 -0.31 9.45
C LEU A 34 -1.94 0.31 8.30
N LYS A 35 -1.36 1.28 7.58
CA LYS A 35 -1.99 1.89 6.39
C LYS A 35 -2.22 0.84 5.28
N LEU A 36 -1.25 -0.02 5.03
CA LEU A 36 -1.35 -1.07 4.00
C LEU A 36 -2.45 -2.09 4.30
N LYS A 37 -2.69 -2.40 5.57
CA LYS A 37 -3.79 -3.30 5.96
C LYS A 37 -5.15 -2.71 5.54
N ILE A 38 -5.39 -1.45 5.86
CA ILE A 38 -6.62 -0.73 5.50
C ILE A 38 -6.76 -0.66 3.97
N ARG A 39 -5.71 -0.23 3.25
CA ARG A 39 -5.72 -0.15 1.79
C ARG A 39 -6.03 -1.50 1.14
N LYS A 40 -5.47 -2.59 1.68
CA LYS A 40 -5.76 -3.95 1.19
C LYS A 40 -7.21 -4.32 1.39
N GLU A 41 -7.78 -4.08 2.57
CA GLU A 41 -9.19 -4.39 2.86
C GLU A 41 -10.14 -3.60 1.94
N GLU A 42 -9.87 -2.31 1.73
CA GLU A 42 -10.66 -1.45 0.82
C GLU A 42 -10.58 -1.91 -0.64
N ASN A 43 -9.38 -2.28 -1.11
CA ASN A 43 -9.18 -2.69 -2.50
C ASN A 43 -9.61 -4.15 -2.76
N VAL A 44 -9.43 -5.07 -1.81
CA VAL A 44 -9.93 -6.46 -1.92
C VAL A 44 -11.46 -6.47 -1.97
N SER A 45 -12.12 -5.59 -1.22
CA SER A 45 -13.58 -5.43 -1.28
C SER A 45 -14.07 -4.97 -2.66
N LYS A 46 -13.26 -4.21 -3.40
CA LYS A 46 -13.58 -3.80 -4.78
C LYS A 46 -13.42 -4.92 -5.80
N PHE A 47 -12.54 -5.90 -5.57
CA PHE A 47 -12.27 -7.01 -6.50
C PHE A 47 -13.13 -8.27 -6.25
N ASN A 48 -13.79 -8.39 -5.10
CA ASN A 48 -14.64 -9.56 -4.78
C ASN A 48 -16.10 -9.45 -5.28
N TYR A 49 -16.44 -8.40 -6.03
CA TYR A 49 -17.76 -8.18 -6.62
C TYR A 49 -17.76 -8.13 -8.16
N GLU A 50 -16.65 -8.54 -8.79
CA GLU A 50 -16.57 -8.77 -10.25
C GLU A 50 -16.68 -10.25 -10.60
#